data_AF-A0A1Z8Q2F4-F1
#
_entry.id   AF-A0A1Z8Q2F4-F1
#
_cell.length_a   1.000
_cell.length_b   1.000
_cell.length_c   1.000
_cell.angle_alpha   90.00
_cell.angle_beta   90.00
_cell.angle_gamma   90.00
#
_symmetry.space_group_name_H-M   'P 1'
#
loop_
_entity.id
_entity.type
_entity.pdbx_description
1 polymer ?
#
loop_
_entity_poly.entity_id
_entity_poly.type
_entity_poly.pdbx_seq_one_letter_code
_entity_poly.pdbx_strand_id
1 'polypeptide(L)' 'MMTIENKLEDLGLVLPDPKPPLGAYVPYLERDGLVFISGQGPALAGGGGSFGRAGGGVGR' A
#
# COMPACT_ATOMS: atom_id res chain seq x y z
N MET A 1 -9.98 -22.62 -9.06
CA MET A 1 -10.53 -21.45 -8.33
C MET A 1 -9.47 -20.36 -8.42
N MET A 2 -9.79 -19.13 -8.84
CA MET A 2 -8.81 -18.05 -8.91
C MET A 2 -8.48 -17.52 -7.52
N THR A 3 -7.20 -17.46 -7.16
CA THR A 3 -6.73 -16.84 -5.92
C THR A 3 -6.63 -15.32 -6.08
N ILE A 4 -6.36 -14.60 -4.98
CA ILE A 4 -6.16 -13.15 -5.03
C ILE A 4 -4.86 -12.84 -5.76
N GLU A 5 -3.83 -13.65 -5.55
CA GLU A 5 -2.52 -13.55 -6.18
C GLU A 5 -2.64 -13.65 -7.71
N ASN A 6 -3.41 -14.61 -8.22
CA ASN A 6 -3.64 -14.74 -9.67
C ASN A 6 -4.31 -13.49 -10.26
N LYS A 7 -5.26 -12.88 -9.55
CA LYS A 7 -5.92 -11.66 -10.03
C LYS A 7 -4.97 -10.46 -10.07
N LEU A 8 -4.04 -10.37 -9.12
CA LEU A 8 -3.02 -9.32 -9.11
C LEU A 8 -2.07 -9.51 -10.29
N GLU A 9 -1.64 -10.75 -10.54
CA GLU A 9 -0.79 -11.12 -11.68
C GLU A 9 -1.45 -10.80 -13.03
N ASP A 10 -2.73 -11.15 -13.21
CA ASP A 10 -3.50 -10.86 -14.43
C ASP A 10 -3.61 -9.35 -14.72
N LEU A 11 -3.56 -8.51 -13.67
CA LEU A 11 -3.55 -7.05 -13.78
C LEU A 11 -2.14 -6.47 -13.98
N GLY A 12 -1.10 -7.31 -13.98
CA GLY A 12 0.30 -6.87 -14.02
C GLY A 12 0.74 -6.13 -12.76
N LEU A 13 0.08 -6.38 -11.62
CA LEU A 13 0.35 -5.74 -10.33
C LEU A 13 1.18 -6.65 -9.43
N VAL A 14 2.19 -6.08 -8.79
CA VAL A 14 2.99 -6.72 -7.75
C VAL A 14 2.75 -5.98 -6.44
N LEU A 15 2.50 -6.71 -5.37
CA LEU A 15 2.39 -6.11 -4.05
C LEU A 15 3.76 -5.58 -3.61
N PRO A 16 3.87 -4.31 -3.19
CA PRO A 16 5.11 -3.80 -2.62
C PRO A 16 5.36 -4.42 -1.24
N ASP A 17 6.62 -4.38 -0.81
CA ASP A 17 6.95 -4.71 0.58
C ASP A 17 6.25 -3.74 1.55
N PRO A 18 5.75 -4.22 2.70
CA PRO A 18 5.13 -3.36 3.70
C PRO A 18 6.09 -2.28 4.20
N LYS A 19 5.63 -1.03 4.20
CA LYS A 19 6.45 0.08 4.70
C LYS A 19 6.54 0.05 6.23
N PRO A 20 7.72 0.27 6.84
CA PRO A 20 7.83 0.39 8.28
C PRO A 20 7.08 1.63 8.80
N PRO A 21 6.61 1.61 10.06
CA PRO A 21 6.02 2.80 10.71
C PRO A 21 7.00 3.97 10.71
N LEU A 22 6.50 5.17 10.45
CA LEU A 22 7.29 6.41 10.44
C LEU A 22 7.34 7.10 11.81
N GLY A 23 6.70 6.52 12.82
CA GLY A 23 6.62 7.07 14.18
C GLY A 23 6.19 6.00 15.17
N ALA A 24 5.77 6.42 16.37
CA ALA A 24 5.36 5.53 17.45
C ALA A 24 3.94 4.97 17.25
N TYR A 25 3.74 4.18 16.18
CA TYR A 25 2.49 3.48 15.88
C TYR A 25 2.79 2.12 15.21
N VAL A 26 1.79 1.23 15.14
CA VAL A 26 1.91 -0.11 14.54
C VAL A 26 1.41 -0.14 13.08
N PRO A 27 1.92 -1.03 12.21
CA PRO A 27 1.46 -1.13 10.82
C PRO A 27 -0.02 -1.49 10.69
N TYR A 28 -0.50 -2.36 11.59
CA TYR A 28 -1.90 -2.74 11.72
C TYR A 28 -2.19 -3.18 13.16
N LEU A 29 -3.47 -3.22 13.52
CA LEU A 29 -3.99 -3.79 14.75
C LEU A 29 -5.15 -4.73 14.41
N GLU A 30 -5.22 -5.88 15.04
CA GLU A 30 -6.39 -6.76 14.99
C GLU A 30 -7.15 -6.69 16.31
N ARG A 31 -8.47 -6.47 16.23
CA ARG A 31 -9.34 -6.45 17.40
C ARG A 31 -10.75 -6.88 17.01
N ASP A 32 -11.29 -7.86 17.73
CA ASP A 32 -12.68 -8.32 17.62
C ASP A 32 -13.08 -8.74 16.19
N GLY A 33 -12.15 -9.42 15.49
CA GLY A 33 -12.35 -9.89 14.12
C GLY A 33 -12.20 -8.80 13.05
N LEU A 34 -11.76 -7.59 13.43
CA LEU A 34 -11.48 -6.49 12.51
C LEU A 34 -9.98 -6.21 12.47
N VAL A 35 -9.45 -6.00 11.26
CA VAL A 35 -8.07 -5.55 11.04
C VAL A 35 -8.08 -4.08 10.65
N PHE A 36 -7.42 -3.26 11.46
CA PHE A 36 -7.24 -1.82 11.25
C PHE A 36 -5.84 -1.58 10.69
N ILE A 37 -5.76 -1.15 9.44
CA ILE A 37 -4.49 -0.89 8.75
C ILE A 37 -4.17 0.61 8.89
N SER A 38 -2.96 0.94 9.32
CA SER A 38 -2.49 2.32 9.37
C SER A 38 -2.41 2.94 7.98
N GLY A 39 -2.34 4.27 7.88
CA GLY A 39 -2.28 4.97 6.59
C GLY A 39 -1.17 4.44 5.68
N GLN A 40 -1.54 4.02 4.47
CA GLN A 40 -0.63 3.55 3.43
C GLN A 40 -0.42 4.64 2.39
N GLY A 41 0.84 4.96 2.09
CA GLY A 41 1.20 5.85 0.99
C GLY A 41 1.14 5.14 -0.37
N PRO A 42 1.28 5.88 -1.48
CA PRO A 42 1.25 5.33 -2.84
C PRO A 42 2.59 4.69 -3.22
N ALA A 43 3.01 3.66 -2.47
CA ALA A 43 4.25 2.94 -2.71
C ALA A 43 4.15 2.08 -3.96
N LEU A 44 5.19 2.11 -4.80
CA LEU A 44 5.32 1.24 -5.96
C LEU A 44 6.21 0.04 -5.63
N ALA A 45 5.96 -1.11 -6.26
CA ALA A 45 6.74 -2.33 -6.04
C ALA A 45 8.23 -2.17 -6.39
N GLY A 46 8.56 -1.34 -7.39
CA GLY A 46 9.94 -0.98 -7.76
C GLY A 46 10.59 0.07 -6.85
N GLY A 47 9.92 0.48 -5.77
CA GLY A 47 10.35 1.59 -4.91
C GLY A 47 9.82 2.95 -5.36
N GLY A 48 9.89 3.92 -4.45
CA GLY A 48 9.35 5.27 -4.67
C GLY A 48 7.83 5.35 -4.48
N GLY A 49 7.22 6.38 -5.07
CA GLY A 49 5.78 6.62 -5.02
C GLY A 49 5.38 7.90 -5.74
N SER A 50 4.08 8.11 -5.89
CA SER A 50 3.55 9.33 -6.51
C SER A 50 3.25 10.39 -5.45
N PHE A 51 3.85 11.57 -5.58
CA PHE A 51 3.67 12.68 -4.65
C PHE A 51 3.19 13.92 -5.39
N GLY A 52 2.57 14.87 -4.69
CA GLY A 52 2.04 16.10 -5.28
C GLY A 52 0.56 16.35 -4.95
N ARG A 53 -0.02 17.37 -5.59
CA ARG A 53 -1.42 17.75 -5.39
C ARG A 53 -2.24 17.34 -6.60
N ALA A 54 -3.35 16.63 -6.39
CA ALA A 54 -4.29 16.29 -7.47
C ALA A 54 -4.73 17.56 -8.21
N GLY A 55 -4.65 17.56 -9.55
CA GLY A 55 -4.91 18.74 -10.40
C GLY A 55 -3.83 19.83 -10.37
N GLY A 56 -2.85 19.75 -9.46
CA GLY A 56 -1.70 20.65 -9.38
C GLY A 56 -0.41 20.11 -10.02
N GLY A 57 -0.42 18.87 -10.49
CA GLY A 57 0.74 18.17 -11.05
C GLY A 57 1.41 17.23 -10.05
N VAL A 58 2.26 16.35 -10.60
CA VAL A 58 3.06 15.40 -9.83
C VAL A 58 4.32 16.11 -9.32
N GLY A 59 4.51 16.11 -8.00
CA GLY A 59 5.70 16.63 -7.33
C GLY A 59 6.83 15.59 -7.30
N ARG A 60 8.04 16.05 -6.99
CA ARG A 60 9.21 15.19 -6.81
C ARG A 60 9.26 14.62 -5.39
#